data_AF-A0A921KS26-F1
#
_entry.id   AF-A0A921KS26-F1
#
_cell.length_a   1.000
_cell.length_b   1.000
_cell.length_c   1.000
_cell.angle_alpha   90.00
_cell.angle_beta   90.00
_cell.angle_gamma   90.00
#
_symmetry.space_group_name_H-M   'P 1'
#
loop_
_entity.id
_entity.type
_entity.pdbx_description
1 polymer ?
#
loop_
_entity_poly.entity_id
_entity_poly.type
_entity_poly.pdbx_seq_one_letter_code
_entity_poly.pdbx_strand_id
1 'polypeptide(L)'
;MSATVCSACGKDLSTRQIQSRGTYCSRACAARAREGGLGPEERFWSKVDKSGDCWVWIGSDVNQYGYGRFHTYANSKRVRHLAHRYSLVLSGVELGPKDIVLHECDNPPCVNPSHLKVGDQAANISDAHAKRRLNLDGLSAPTPVVCRECGVTFIGRPGHRYCERHRTWKPRKRAA
;
A
#
# COMPACT_ATOMS: atom_id res chain seq x y z
N MET A 1 29.48 5.28 33.44
CA MET A 1 30.56 4.93 32.49
C MET A 1 30.14 5.37 31.12
N SER A 2 30.74 6.44 30.57
CA SER A 2 30.40 6.91 29.22
C SER A 2 30.77 5.83 28.22
N ALA A 3 29.82 5.38 27.40
CA ALA A 3 30.11 4.42 26.34
C ALA A 3 31.14 5.03 25.38
N THR A 4 32.34 4.44 25.32
CA THR A 4 33.41 4.83 24.39
C THR A 4 33.22 4.21 23.01
N VAL A 5 32.32 3.24 22.88
CA VAL A 5 32.01 2.53 21.64
C VAL A 5 30.55 2.68 21.23
N CYS A 6 30.31 2.71 19.93
CA CYS A 6 28.99 2.80 19.34
C CYS A 6 28.16 1.54 19.62
N SER A 7 27.02 1.67 20.29
CA SER A 7 26.12 0.53 20.61
C SER A 7 25.52 -0.17 19.38
N ALA A 8 25.65 0.39 18.18
CA ALA A 8 25.10 -0.20 16.96
C ALA A 8 26.15 -0.81 16.02
N CYS A 9 27.43 -0.41 16.12
CA CYS A 9 28.46 -0.86 15.18
C CYS A 9 29.85 -1.08 15.80
N GLY A 10 30.01 -0.87 17.11
CA GLY A 10 31.26 -1.14 17.83
C GLY A 10 32.39 -0.13 17.59
N LYS A 11 32.24 0.87 16.70
CA LYS A 11 33.27 1.90 16.48
C LYS A 11 33.47 2.81 17.69
N ASP A 12 34.72 3.19 17.92
CA ASP A 12 35.08 4.20 18.92
C ASP A 12 34.39 5.54 18.68
N LEU A 13 33.96 6.18 19.76
CA LEU A 13 33.28 7.46 19.79
C LEU A 13 34.22 8.54 20.30
N SER A 14 34.34 9.64 19.54
CA SER A 14 34.98 10.85 20.05
C SER A 14 34.13 11.50 21.15
N THR A 15 34.78 12.27 22.03
CA THR A 15 34.10 13.05 23.10
C THR A 15 32.97 13.93 22.54
N ARG A 16 33.18 14.53 21.36
CA ARG A 16 32.17 15.33 20.65
C ARG A 16 30.97 14.50 20.19
N GLN A 17 31.19 13.27 19.72
CA GLN A 17 30.09 12.35 19.34
C GLN A 17 29.29 11.92 20.56
N ILE A 18 29.96 11.61 21.68
CA ILE A 18 29.29 11.21 22.93
C ILE A 18 28.38 12.34 23.43
N GLN A 19 28.88 13.57 23.49
CA GLN A 19 28.10 14.74 23.94
C GLN A 19 26.91 15.08 23.03
N SER A 20 27.02 14.85 21.72
CA SER A 20 25.97 15.23 20.75
C SER A 20 24.99 14.12 20.39
N ARG A 21 25.39 12.86 20.49
CA ARG A 21 24.64 11.69 19.95
C ARG A 21 24.53 10.53 20.94
N GLY A 22 25.06 10.67 22.15
CA GLY A 22 25.05 9.63 23.18
C GLY A 22 25.93 8.44 22.78
N THR A 23 25.34 7.25 22.72
CA THR A 23 26.08 5.99 22.48
C THR A 23 26.21 5.60 21.01
N TYR A 24 26.01 6.55 20.06
CA TYR A 24 26.00 6.26 18.63
C TYR A 24 26.94 7.15 17.81
N CYS A 25 27.71 6.55 16.89
CA CYS A 25 28.70 7.28 16.08
C CYS A 25 28.08 8.15 14.98
N SER A 26 26.85 7.85 14.57
CA SER A 26 26.10 8.58 13.53
C SER A 26 24.59 8.46 13.73
N ARG A 27 23.81 9.36 13.10
CA ARG A 27 22.33 9.25 13.05
C ARG A 27 21.88 7.92 12.46
N ALA A 28 22.66 7.35 11.52
CA ALA A 28 22.39 6.04 10.94
C ALA A 28 22.54 4.92 11.99
N CYS A 29 23.58 4.96 12.83
CA CYS A 29 23.75 3.98 13.91
C CYS A 29 22.66 4.10 14.98
N ALA A 30 22.26 5.32 15.34
CA ALA A 30 21.12 5.55 16.25
C ALA A 30 19.81 5.02 15.65
N ALA A 31 19.60 5.16 14.34
CA ALA A 31 18.44 4.60 13.64
C ALA A 31 18.47 3.06 13.65
N ARG A 32 19.61 2.44 13.33
CA ARG A 32 19.78 0.97 13.36
C ARG A 32 19.48 0.37 14.74
N ALA A 33 19.94 1.02 15.81
CA ALA A 33 19.69 0.55 17.17
C ALA A 33 18.20 0.59 17.55
N ARG A 34 17.45 1.61 17.10
CA ARG A 34 15.99 1.67 17.26
C ARG A 34 15.26 0.53 16.54
N GLU A 35 15.88 -0.07 15.52
CA GLU A 35 15.33 -1.16 14.74
C GLU A 35 15.81 -2.56 15.18
N GLY A 36 16.51 -2.66 16.32
CA GLY A 36 16.99 -3.93 16.86
C GLY A 36 18.29 -4.45 16.24
N GLY A 37 19.02 -3.61 15.49
CA GLY A 37 20.35 -3.95 14.92
C GLY A 37 20.33 -4.83 13.67
N LEU A 38 19.23 -5.52 13.41
CA LEU A 38 19.00 -6.36 12.23
C LEU A 38 18.93 -5.56 10.92
N GLY A 39 19.34 -6.18 9.82
CA GLY A 39 19.19 -5.63 8.47
C GLY A 39 17.72 -5.50 8.06
N PRO A 40 17.41 -4.67 7.03
CA PRO A 40 16.05 -4.54 6.49
C PRO A 40 15.45 -5.88 6.05
N GLU A 41 16.26 -6.76 5.46
CA GLU A 41 15.82 -8.08 4.99
C GLU A 41 15.46 -9.02 6.14
N GLU A 42 16.31 -9.14 7.15
CA GLU A 42 16.04 -9.98 8.34
C GLU A 42 14.77 -9.53 9.07
N ARG A 43 14.58 -8.20 9.20
CA ARG A 43 13.35 -7.60 9.73
C ARG A 43 12.12 -7.85 8.89
N PHE A 44 12.29 -8.00 7.58
CA PHE A 44 11.19 -8.30 6.68
C PHE A 44 10.75 -9.74 6.90
N TRP A 45 11.69 -10.70 6.82
CA TRP A 45 11.39 -12.12 6.95
C TRP A 45 10.92 -12.52 8.35
N SER A 46 11.30 -11.80 9.41
CA SER A 46 10.74 -12.02 10.76
C SER A 46 9.26 -11.64 10.89
N LYS A 47 8.68 -10.97 9.89
CA LYS A 47 7.27 -10.58 9.83
C LYS A 47 6.48 -11.35 8.77
N VAL A 48 6.98 -12.52 8.38
CA VAL A 48 6.35 -13.38 7.39
C VAL A 48 6.16 -14.77 7.98
N ASP A 49 4.90 -15.22 7.99
CA ASP A 49 4.57 -16.62 8.26
C ASP A 49 4.69 -17.42 6.95
N LYS A 50 5.58 -18.42 6.93
CA LYS A 50 5.84 -19.29 5.78
C LYS A 50 5.29 -20.71 5.96
N SER A 51 4.38 -20.92 6.91
CA SER A 51 3.82 -22.24 7.23
C SER A 51 2.93 -22.82 6.14
N GLY A 52 2.36 -21.98 5.28
CA GLY A 52 1.50 -22.39 4.16
C GLY A 52 2.06 -22.07 2.78
N ASP A 53 1.28 -22.41 1.76
CA ASP A 53 1.55 -22.12 0.35
C ASP A 53 1.66 -20.61 0.08
N CYS A 54 0.76 -19.82 0.68
CA CYS A 54 0.92 -18.37 0.79
C CYS A 54 1.82 -18.02 1.97
N TRP A 55 2.84 -17.21 1.71
CA TRP A 55 3.62 -16.60 2.78
C TRP A 55 2.91 -15.34 3.26
N VAL A 56 2.36 -15.37 4.46
CA VAL A 56 1.46 -14.34 4.97
C VAL A 56 2.24 -13.26 5.70
N TRP A 57 2.01 -12.00 5.34
CA TRP A 57 2.51 -10.85 6.09
C TRP A 57 1.79 -10.74 7.44
N ILE A 58 2.54 -10.88 8.54
CA ILE A 58 2.04 -10.78 9.92
C ILE A 58 2.39 -9.44 10.59
N GLY A 59 2.95 -8.49 9.82
CA GLY A 59 3.23 -7.15 10.32
C GLY A 59 1.95 -6.34 10.56
N SER A 60 1.95 -5.54 11.64
CA SER A 60 0.76 -4.78 12.08
C SER A 60 0.32 -3.65 11.15
N ASP A 61 1.19 -3.18 10.24
CA ASP A 61 0.82 -2.13 9.28
C ASP A 61 0.27 -2.77 8.00
N VAL A 62 -1.04 -2.66 7.83
CA VAL A 62 -1.81 -3.13 6.68
C VAL A 62 -2.68 -1.97 6.19
N ASN A 63 -2.82 -1.82 4.88
CA ASN A 63 -3.67 -0.78 4.31
C ASN A 63 -5.16 -1.18 4.33
N GLN A 64 -6.05 -0.23 3.98
CA GLN A 64 -7.50 -0.46 3.91
C GLN A 64 -7.94 -1.55 2.90
N TYR A 65 -7.03 -1.99 2.02
CA TYR A 65 -7.27 -3.01 1.01
C TYR A 65 -6.62 -4.36 1.38
N GLY A 66 -6.10 -4.52 2.61
CA GLY A 66 -5.51 -5.77 3.09
C GLY A 66 -4.04 -6.00 2.71
N TYR A 67 -3.37 -5.05 2.05
CA TYR A 67 -1.95 -5.19 1.71
C TYR A 67 -1.05 -4.74 2.86
N GLY A 68 -0.12 -5.62 3.24
CA GLY A 68 0.94 -5.33 4.20
C GLY A 68 1.86 -4.19 3.75
N ARG A 69 2.36 -3.42 4.72
CA ARG A 69 3.32 -2.33 4.52
C ARG A 69 4.59 -2.59 5.34
N PHE A 70 5.72 -2.40 4.68
CA PHE A 70 7.03 -2.50 5.30
C PHE A 70 7.74 -1.14 5.27
N HIS A 71 8.50 -0.84 6.32
CA HIS A 71 9.24 0.42 6.43
C HIS A 71 10.73 0.15 6.53
N THR A 72 11.49 0.82 5.68
CA THR A 72 12.95 0.87 5.75
C THR A 72 13.41 2.29 6.05
N TYR A 73 14.69 2.45 6.39
CA TYR A 73 15.31 3.75 6.53
C TYR A 73 16.39 3.92 5.47
N ALA A 74 16.27 4.96 4.66
CA ALA A 74 17.27 5.37 3.69
C ALA A 74 17.63 6.83 3.97
N ASN A 75 18.93 7.15 4.08
CA ASN A 75 19.41 8.51 4.35
C ASN A 75 18.71 9.18 5.57
N SER A 76 18.51 8.43 6.66
CA SER A 76 17.78 8.86 7.86
C SER A 76 16.30 9.23 7.65
N LYS A 77 15.71 8.91 6.49
CA LYS A 77 14.28 9.06 6.21
C LYS A 77 13.61 7.70 6.19
N ARG A 78 12.41 7.64 6.76
CA ARG A 78 11.56 6.45 6.71
C ARG A 78 10.95 6.34 5.32
N VAL A 79 11.16 5.21 4.66
CA VAL A 79 10.61 4.87 3.35
C VAL A 79 9.61 3.74 3.53
N ARG A 80 8.41 3.91 2.98
CA ARG A 80 7.33 2.93 3.04
C ARG A 80 7.28 2.14 1.73
N HIS A 81 7.20 0.82 1.86
CA HIS A 81 7.05 -0.15 0.78
C HIS A 81 5.76 -0.95 0.98
N LEU A 82 5.17 -1.43 -0.11
CA LEU A 82 4.21 -2.53 -0.03
C LEU A 82 4.98 -3.83 0.20
N ALA A 83 4.52 -4.66 1.13
CA ALA A 83 5.25 -5.84 1.57
C ALA A 83 5.48 -6.84 0.43
N HIS A 84 4.46 -7.11 -0.40
CA HIS A 84 4.59 -8.01 -1.55
C HIS A 84 5.60 -7.49 -2.58
N ARG A 85 5.62 -6.18 -2.86
CA ARG A 85 6.62 -5.58 -3.77
C ARG A 85 8.03 -5.73 -3.22
N TYR A 86 8.20 -5.49 -1.93
CA TYR A 86 9.50 -5.60 -1.28
C TYR A 86 10.01 -7.05 -1.33
N SER A 87 9.14 -8.03 -1.10
CA SER A 87 9.48 -9.45 -1.24
C SER A 87 9.94 -9.82 -2.65
N LEU A 88 9.26 -9.30 -3.68
CA LEU A 88 9.64 -9.55 -5.07
C LEU A 88 11.03 -8.92 -5.39
N VAL A 89 11.31 -7.73 -4.86
CA VAL A 89 12.66 -7.12 -4.98
C VAL A 89 13.72 -7.94 -4.25
N LEU A 90 13.44 -8.46 -3.05
CA LEU A 90 14.35 -9.35 -2.33
C LEU A 90 14.64 -10.65 -3.09
N SER A 91 13.71 -11.11 -3.94
CA SER A 91 13.93 -12.28 -4.81
C SER A 91 14.80 -12.00 -6.04
N GLY A 92 15.27 -10.76 -6.22
CA GLY A 92 16.15 -10.36 -7.33
C GLY A 92 15.44 -9.74 -8.52
N VAL A 93 14.14 -9.45 -8.42
CA VAL A 93 13.38 -8.77 -9.49
C VAL A 93 13.52 -7.27 -9.35
N GLU A 94 14.02 -6.61 -10.40
CA GLU A 94 14.04 -5.16 -10.47
C GLU A 94 12.64 -4.61 -10.77
N LEU A 95 12.16 -3.67 -9.95
CA LEU A 95 10.88 -3.01 -10.14
C LEU A 95 11.07 -1.53 -10.45
N GLY A 96 10.50 -1.10 -11.56
CA GLY A 96 10.35 0.30 -11.90
C GLY A 96 9.32 1.03 -11.03
N PRO A 97 9.31 2.37 -11.03
CA PRO A 97 8.36 3.17 -10.25
C PRO A 97 6.90 2.97 -10.65
N LYS A 98 6.64 2.55 -11.89
CA LYS A 98 5.29 2.37 -12.47
C LYS A 98 4.85 0.91 -12.54
N ASP A 99 5.74 -0.02 -12.30
CA ASP A 99 5.42 -1.45 -12.39
C ASP A 99 4.39 -1.80 -11.33
N ILE A 100 3.41 -2.63 -11.69
CA ILE A 100 2.45 -3.17 -10.74
C ILE A 100 2.83 -4.61 -10.43
N VAL A 101 2.60 -5.02 -9.19
CA VAL A 101 2.79 -6.42 -8.80
C VAL A 101 1.41 -7.01 -8.53
N LEU A 102 1.12 -8.10 -9.22
CA LEU A 102 -0.15 -8.81 -9.18
C LEU A 102 0.02 -10.10 -8.40
N HIS A 103 -1.00 -10.46 -7.63
CA HIS A 103 -1.10 -11.74 -6.94
C HIS A 103 -1.77 -12.78 -7.84
N GLU A 104 -1.12 -13.91 -8.07
CA GLU A 104 -1.76 -15.06 -8.75
C GLU A 104 -2.68 -15.84 -7.80
N CYS A 105 -2.37 -15.81 -6.51
CA CYS A 105 -3.15 -16.47 -5.45
C CYS A 105 -4.36 -15.66 -4.94
N ASP A 106 -4.57 -14.43 -5.43
CA ASP A 106 -5.65 -13.53 -4.99
C ASP A 106 -5.73 -13.29 -3.46
N ASN A 107 -4.61 -13.44 -2.75
CA ASN A 107 -4.50 -13.28 -1.29
C ASN A 107 -3.67 -12.02 -0.94
N PRO A 108 -4.28 -10.85 -0.62
CA PRO A 108 -3.55 -9.58 -0.48
C PRO A 108 -2.42 -9.55 0.57
N PRO A 109 -2.51 -10.26 1.71
CA PRO A 109 -1.41 -10.42 2.66
C PRO A 109 -0.24 -11.29 2.16
N CYS A 110 -0.39 -12.01 1.05
CA CYS A 110 0.65 -12.90 0.54
C CYS A 110 1.86 -12.10 0.04
N VAL A 111 3.05 -12.57 0.42
CA VAL A 111 4.35 -12.03 0.01
C VAL A 111 5.24 -13.10 -0.60
N ASN A 112 4.74 -14.29 -0.91
CA ASN A 112 5.52 -15.33 -1.57
C ASN A 112 5.90 -14.87 -2.99
N PRO A 113 7.20 -14.69 -3.33
CA PRO A 113 7.61 -14.24 -4.67
C PRO A 113 7.08 -15.12 -5.79
N SER A 114 6.93 -16.43 -5.57
CA SER A 114 6.37 -17.36 -6.57
C SER A 114 4.89 -17.12 -6.89
N HIS A 115 4.17 -16.36 -6.04
CA HIS A 115 2.76 -15.99 -6.28
C HIS A 115 2.61 -14.55 -6.78
N LEU A 116 3.72 -13.88 -7.10
CA LEU A 116 3.76 -12.48 -7.48
C LEU A 116 4.29 -12.34 -8.91
N LYS A 117 3.60 -11.55 -9.72
CA LYS A 117 3.97 -11.28 -11.10
C LYS A 117 4.04 -9.79 -11.38
N VAL A 118 5.06 -9.36 -12.10
CA VAL A 118 5.14 -7.98 -12.60
C VAL A 118 4.14 -7.82 -13.75
N GLY A 119 3.29 -6.81 -13.66
CA GLY A 119 2.27 -6.50 -14.64
C GLY A 119 2.17 -5.02 -14.97
N ASP A 120 1.44 -4.74 -16.03
CA ASP A 120 1.03 -3.41 -16.48
C ASP A 120 -0.30 -3.00 -15.79
N GLN A 121 -0.51 -1.71 -15.56
CA GLN A 121 -1.80 -1.11 -15.21
C GLN A 121 -2.94 -1.60 -16.11
N ALA A 122 -2.73 -1.73 -17.42
CA ALA A 122 -3.72 -2.28 -18.34
C ALA A 122 -4.05 -3.75 -18.05
N ALA A 123 -3.03 -4.56 -17.70
CA ALA A 123 -3.21 -5.96 -17.32
C ALA A 123 -3.98 -6.08 -15.99
N ASN A 124 -3.70 -5.21 -15.00
CA ASN A 124 -4.43 -5.15 -13.73
C ASN A 124 -5.93 -4.81 -13.92
N ILE A 125 -6.25 -3.85 -14.80
CA ILE A 125 -7.64 -3.46 -15.08
C ILE A 125 -8.36 -4.60 -15.81
N SER A 126 -7.70 -5.27 -16.76
CA SER A 126 -8.24 -6.43 -17.47
C SER A 126 -8.53 -7.59 -16.52
N ASP A 127 -7.61 -7.92 -15.62
CA ASP A 127 -7.80 -8.97 -14.60
C ASP A 127 -8.94 -8.62 -13.63
N ALA A 128 -8.99 -7.37 -13.15
CA ALA A 128 -10.07 -6.90 -12.29
C ALA A 128 -11.45 -6.96 -12.99
N HIS A 129 -11.50 -6.68 -14.30
CA HIS A 129 -12.71 -6.80 -15.11
C HIS A 129 -13.11 -8.27 -15.29
N ALA A 130 -12.17 -9.15 -15.66
CA ALA A 130 -12.41 -10.59 -15.81
C ALA A 130 -12.90 -11.23 -14.51
N LYS A 131 -12.35 -10.82 -13.37
CA LYS A 131 -12.72 -11.29 -12.02
C LYS A 131 -13.93 -10.55 -11.42
N ARG A 132 -14.61 -9.68 -12.19
CA ARG A 132 -15.78 -8.87 -11.76
C ARG A 132 -15.55 -8.07 -10.47
N ARG A 133 -14.31 -7.63 -10.23
CA ARG A 133 -13.92 -6.81 -9.06
C ARG A 133 -14.15 -5.32 -9.28
N LEU A 134 -14.52 -4.93 -10.49
CA LEU A 134 -14.93 -3.56 -10.80
C LEU A 134 -16.40 -3.38 -10.41
N ASN A 135 -16.66 -2.46 -9.48
CA ASN A 135 -18.02 -2.02 -9.21
C ASN A 135 -18.49 -1.13 -10.38
N LEU A 136 -19.17 -1.77 -11.34
CA LEU A 136 -19.77 -1.11 -12.50
C LEU A 136 -21.19 -0.58 -12.21
N ASP A 137 -21.69 -0.73 -10.98
CA ASP A 137 -23.08 -0.36 -10.63
C ASP A 137 -23.33 1.15 -10.78
N GLY A 138 -22.28 1.98 -10.71
CA GLY A 138 -22.33 3.42 -10.98
C GLY A 138 -22.13 3.82 -12.46
N LEU A 139 -21.77 2.85 -13.31
CA LEU A 139 -21.51 2.98 -14.74
C LEU A 139 -22.64 2.38 -15.58
N SER A 140 -23.80 2.09 -14.97
CA SER A 140 -25.00 1.67 -15.69
C SER A 140 -25.24 2.59 -16.87
N ALA A 141 -25.39 2.01 -18.06
CA ALA A 141 -25.59 2.75 -19.30
C ALA A 141 -26.73 3.78 -19.11
N PRO A 142 -26.62 4.98 -19.69
CA PRO A 142 -27.71 5.93 -19.66
C PRO A 142 -28.97 5.29 -20.24
N THR A 143 -30.04 5.19 -19.46
CA THR A 143 -31.29 4.54 -19.87
C THR A 143 -32.36 5.59 -20.17
N PRO A 144 -33.35 5.28 -21.02
CA PRO A 144 -34.55 6.11 -21.15
C PRO A 144 -35.29 6.22 -19.80
N VAL A 145 -35.53 7.44 -19.35
CA VAL A 145 -36.26 7.76 -18.11
C VAL A 145 -37.37 8.76 -18.44
N VAL A 146 -38.57 8.55 -17.91
CA VAL A 146 -39.71 9.47 -18.08
C VAL A 146 -39.70 10.51 -16.95
N CYS A 147 -39.72 11.79 -17.31
CA CYS A 147 -39.84 12.87 -16.34
C CYS A 147 -41.20 12.83 -15.64
N ARG A 148 -41.21 12.85 -14.30
CA ARG A 148 -42.45 12.82 -13.51
C ARG A 148 -43.33 14.07 -13.63
N GLU A 149 -42.79 15.17 -14.14
CA GLU A 149 -43.48 16.47 -14.15
C GLU A 149 -44.07 16.81 -15.53
N CYS A 150 -43.32 16.57 -16.61
CA CYS A 150 -43.79 16.85 -17.97
C CYS A 150 -43.89 15.63 -18.89
N GLY A 151 -43.58 14.42 -18.41
CA GLY A 151 -43.71 13.19 -19.18
C GLY A 151 -42.69 12.99 -20.30
N VAL A 152 -41.75 13.93 -20.53
CA VAL A 152 -40.70 13.75 -21.53
C VAL A 152 -39.77 12.59 -21.16
N THR A 153 -39.54 11.70 -22.13
CA THR A 153 -38.49 10.68 -22.05
C THR A 153 -37.14 11.31 -22.36
N PHE A 154 -36.17 11.12 -21.48
CA PHE A 154 -34.79 11.60 -21.65
C PHE A 154 -33.79 10.53 -21.21
N ILE A 155 -32.54 10.67 -21.66
CA ILE A 155 -31.47 9.76 -21.30
C ILE A 155 -30.93 10.15 -19.91
N GLY A 156 -31.03 9.24 -18.94
CA GLY A 156 -30.68 9.51 -17.54
C GLY A 156 -30.06 8.30 -16.83
N ARG A 157 -29.43 8.54 -15.68
CA ARG A 157 -28.96 7.46 -14.81
C ARG A 157 -30.14 6.84 -14.06
N PRO A 158 -30.06 5.55 -13.66
CA PRO A 158 -31.04 4.95 -12.75
C PRO A 158 -31.28 5.85 -11.53
N GLY A 159 -32.55 6.16 -11.26
CA GLY A 159 -32.96 7.04 -10.16
C GLY A 159 -33.12 8.52 -10.51
N HIS A 160 -32.79 8.97 -11.73
CA HIS A 160 -33.25 10.26 -12.23
C HIS A 160 -34.79 10.28 -12.31
N ARG A 161 -35.41 11.43 -11.99
CA ARG A 161 -36.88 11.59 -11.97
C ARG A 161 -37.39 12.82 -12.72
N TYR A 162 -36.50 13.74 -13.07
CA TYR A 162 -36.82 15.02 -13.68
C TYR A 162 -35.84 15.31 -14.82
N CYS A 163 -36.35 15.78 -15.96
CA CYS A 163 -35.52 16.20 -17.09
C CYS A 163 -34.79 17.52 -16.76
N GLU A 164 -33.86 17.95 -17.61
CA GLU A 164 -33.04 19.15 -17.38
C GLU A 164 -33.87 20.41 -17.08
N ARG A 165 -35.05 20.54 -17.71
CA ARG A 165 -36.00 21.64 -17.46
C ARG A 165 -36.62 21.64 -16.06
N HIS A 166 -36.82 20.46 -15.46
CA HIS A 166 -37.49 20.28 -14.16
C HIS A 166 -36.52 19.86 -13.04
N ARG A 167 -35.23 19.72 -13.36
CA ARG A 167 -34.16 19.40 -12.41
C ARG A 167 -33.78 20.66 -11.63
N THR A 168 -34.72 21.23 -10.87
CA THR A 168 -34.38 22.28 -9.92
C THR A 168 -33.37 21.70 -8.93
N TRP A 169 -32.19 22.30 -8.85
CA TRP A 169 -31.12 21.86 -7.95
C TRP A 169 -31.61 22.00 -6.51
N LYS A 170 -32.04 20.90 -5.88
CA LYS A 170 -32.26 20.84 -4.43
C LYS A 170 -31.02 20.25 -3.78
N PRO A 171 -30.31 20.99 -2.89
CA PRO A 171 -29.19 20.43 -2.15
C PRO A 171 -29.69 19.23 -1.34
N ARG A 172 -28.95 18.11 -1.40
CA ARG A 172 -29.24 16.92 -0.58
C ARG A 172 -29.19 17.33 0.89
N LYS A 173 -30.33 17.32 1.59
CA LYS A 173 -30.31 17.34 3.06
C LYS A 173 -29.54 16.10 3.51
N ARG A 174 -28.35 16.28 4.08
CA ARG A 174 -27.72 15.21 4.89
C ARG A 174 -28.64 15.01 6.09
N ALA A 175 -29.16 13.79 6.25
CA ALA A 175 -29.84 13.40 7.46
C ALA A 175 -28.84 13.52 8.62
N ALA A 176 -29.28 14.14 9.71
CA ALA A 176 -28.60 14.14 11.01
C ALA A 176 -28.77 12.78 11.69
#